data_AF-A0A8T6LW71-F1
#
_entry.id   AF-A0A8T6LW71-F1
#
_cell.length_a   1.000
_cell.length_b   1.000
_cell.length_c   1.000
_cell.angle_alpha   90.00
_cell.angle_beta   90.00
_cell.angle_gamma   90.00
#
_symmetry.space_group_name_H-M   'P 1'
#
loop_
_entity.id
_entity.type
_entity.pdbx_description
1 polymer ?
#
loop_
_entity_poly.entity_id
_entity_poly.type
_entity_poly.pdbx_seq_one_letter_code
_entity_poly.pdbx_strand_id
1 'polypeptide(L)'
;MRLEWPVYAFTAGVFLAFALSVQFLSLGAGAVVGLFVLLTAAYAWVAWVMIKQKAVLELHAYIICNTCGESTPSQGKHCMNCGSDLGSV
;
A
#
# COMPACT_ATOMS: atom_id res chain seq x y z
N MET A 1 8.15 5.96 -5.87
CA MET A 1 7.58 5.00 -4.90
C MET A 1 7.41 5.71 -3.56
N ARG A 2 6.16 5.97 -3.13
CA ARG A 2 5.80 6.74 -1.91
C ARG A 2 5.01 5.82 -0.97
N LEU A 3 5.66 4.76 -0.51
CA LEU A 3 5.05 3.65 0.26
C LEU A 3 5.49 3.68 1.74
N GLU A 4 5.81 4.87 2.24
CA GLU A 4 6.56 5.05 3.48
C GLU A 4 5.60 5.22 4.66
N TRP A 5 4.57 6.04 4.48
CA TRP A 5 3.66 6.44 5.56
C TRP A 5 2.86 5.29 6.21
N PRO A 6 2.22 4.36 5.46
CA PRO A 6 1.45 3.28 6.09
C PRO A 6 2.34 2.29 6.86
N VAL A 7 3.59 2.11 6.44
CA VAL A 7 4.56 1.26 7.14
C VAL A 7 5.03 1.91 8.45
N TYR A 8 5.27 3.23 8.44
CA TYR A 8 5.60 3.97 9.66
C TYR A 8 4.44 3.99 10.67
N ALA A 9 3.21 4.16 10.20
CA ALA A 9 2.02 4.08 11.06
C ALA A 9 1.84 2.69 11.68
N PHE A 10 2.07 1.63 10.90
CA PHE A 10 1.99 0.25 11.38
C PHE A 10 3.05 -0.05 12.45
N THR A 11 4.31 0.26 12.16
CA THR A 11 5.42 0.02 13.09
C THR A 11 5.25 0.80 14.40
N ALA A 12 4.87 2.08 14.33
CA ALA A 12 4.54 2.88 15.51
C ALA A 12 3.39 2.26 16.33
N GLY A 13 2.35 1.73 15.67
CA GLY A 13 1.24 1.04 16.32
C GLY A 13 1.66 -0.24 17.06
N VAL A 14 2.57 -1.03 16.48
CA VAL A 14 3.13 -2.22 17.14
C VAL A 14 3.93 -1.85 18.39
N PHE A 15 4.78 -0.83 18.32
CA PHE A 15 5.54 -0.35 19.48
C PHE A 15 4.65 0.23 20.57
N LEU A 16 3.60 0.99 20.20
CA LEU A 16 2.61 1.50 21.14
C LEU A 16 1.87 0.36 21.83
N ALA A 17 1.43 -0.65 21.07
CA ALA A 17 0.74 -1.80 21.64
C ALA A 17 1.64 -2.63 22.57
N PHE A 18 2.92 -2.78 22.22
CA PHE A 18 3.91 -3.42 23.09
C PHE A 18 4.14 -2.62 24.38
N ALA A 19 4.30 -1.30 24.29
CA ALA A 19 4.44 -0.45 25.47
C ALA A 19 3.21 -0.53 26.38
N LEU A 20 2.01 -0.55 25.80
CA LEU A 20 0.75 -0.70 26.53
C LEU A 20 0.64 -2.11 27.16
N SER A 21 0.99 -3.19 26.45
CA SER A 21 0.87 -4.55 26.98
C SER A 21 1.72 -4.79 28.23
N VAL A 22 2.92 -4.19 28.30
CA VAL A 22 3.78 -4.21 29.50
C VAL A 22 3.10 -3.50 30.68
N GLN A 23 2.31 -2.46 30.41
CA GLN A 23 1.49 -1.76 31.42
C GLN A 23 0.23 -2.53 31.81
N PHE A 24 -0.37 -3.31 30.88
CA PHE A 24 -1.63 -4.04 31.08
C PHE A 24 -1.47 -5.43 31.70
N LEU A 25 -0.25 -5.90 32.01
CA LEU A 25 -0.01 -7.16 32.73
C LEU A 25 -0.76 -7.25 34.09
N SER A 26 -1.15 -6.11 34.68
CA SER A 26 -1.97 -6.05 35.91
C SER A 26 -3.49 -5.90 35.69
N LEU A 27 -3.96 -5.65 34.47
CA LEU A 27 -5.37 -5.28 34.18
C LEU A 27 -6.26 -6.44 33.69
N GLY A 28 -5.72 -7.66 33.63
CA GLY A 28 -6.49 -8.87 33.34
C GLY A 28 -6.57 -9.26 31.86
N ALA A 29 -6.94 -10.51 31.60
CA ALA A 29 -6.86 -11.14 30.27
C ALA A 29 -7.69 -10.44 29.19
N GLY A 30 -8.79 -9.77 29.55
CA GLY A 30 -9.65 -9.06 28.60
C GLY A 30 -8.95 -7.90 27.88
N ALA A 31 -8.08 -7.16 28.57
CA ALA A 31 -7.33 -6.05 27.97
C ALA A 31 -6.32 -6.54 26.93
N VAL A 32 -5.68 -7.69 27.20
CA VAL A 32 -4.72 -8.32 26.28
C VAL A 32 -5.41 -8.79 25.00
N VAL A 33 -6.58 -9.42 25.12
CA VAL A 33 -7.37 -9.86 23.97
C VAL A 33 -7.85 -8.68 23.14
N GLY A 34 -8.33 -7.60 23.78
CA GLY A 34 -8.74 -6.38 23.08
C GLY A 34 -7.61 -5.74 22.28
N LEU A 35 -6.41 -5.66 22.87
CA LEU A 35 -5.21 -5.16 22.20
C LEU A 35 -4.83 -6.03 20.98
N PHE A 36 -4.89 -7.34 21.14
CA PHE A 36 -4.59 -8.30 20.07
C PHE A 36 -5.55 -8.14 18.86
N VAL A 37 -6.85 -7.98 19.12
CA VAL A 37 -7.84 -7.75 18.07
C VAL A 37 -7.60 -6.41 17.36
N LEU A 38 -7.28 -5.35 18.10
CA LEU A 38 -6.95 -4.03 17.54
C LEU A 38 -5.73 -4.10 16.60
N LEU A 39 -4.66 -4.76 17.03
CA LEU A 39 -3.47 -4.97 16.21
C LEU A 39 -3.76 -5.78 14.94
N THR A 40 -4.57 -6.83 15.07
CA THR A 40 -4.96 -7.68 13.93
C THR A 40 -5.77 -6.90 12.89
N ALA A 41 -6.72 -6.07 13.35
CA ALA A 41 -7.49 -5.19 12.48
C ALA A 41 -6.60 -4.13 11.81
N ALA A 42 -5.68 -3.51 12.56
CA ALA A 42 -4.72 -2.55 12.02
C ALA A 42 -3.81 -3.19 10.96
N TYR A 43 -3.35 -4.42 11.18
CA TYR A 43 -2.57 -5.17 10.19
C TYR A 43 -3.39 -5.46 8.92
N ALA A 44 -4.61 -5.96 9.07
CA ALA A 44 -5.50 -6.23 7.94
C ALA A 44 -5.80 -4.98 7.12
N TRP A 45 -5.98 -3.83 7.78
CA TRP A 45 -6.15 -2.53 7.13
C TRP A 45 -4.94 -2.14 6.27
N VAL A 46 -3.73 -2.24 6.84
CA VAL A 46 -2.49 -1.91 6.11
C VAL A 46 -2.30 -2.83 4.91
N ALA A 47 -2.53 -4.14 5.07
CA ALA A 47 -2.48 -5.08 3.97
C ALA A 47 -3.47 -4.72 2.85
N TRP A 48 -4.69 -4.33 3.20
CA TRP A 48 -5.71 -3.90 2.25
C TRP A 48 -5.31 -2.63 1.49
N VAL A 49 -4.77 -1.62 2.17
CA VAL A 49 -4.27 -0.38 1.55
C VAL A 49 -3.15 -0.66 0.54
N MET A 50 -2.21 -1.55 0.89
CA MET A 50 -1.09 -1.93 0.01
C MET A 50 -1.57 -2.62 -1.27
N ILE A 51 -2.58 -3.50 -1.17
CA ILE A 51 -3.21 -4.16 -2.32
C ILE A 51 -3.88 -3.13 -3.24
N LYS A 52 -4.60 -2.16 -2.66
CA LYS A 52 -5.25 -1.09 -3.43
C LYS A 52 -4.23 -0.22 -4.16
N GLN A 53 -3.10 0.13 -3.54
CA GLN A 53 -2.06 0.91 -4.21
C GLN A 53 -1.42 0.18 -5.39
N LYS A 54 -1.16 -1.13 -5.27
CA LYS A 54 -0.70 -1.94 -6.40
C LYS A 54 -1.72 -1.96 -7.53
N ALA A 55 -3.00 -2.19 -7.23
CA ALA A 55 -4.05 -2.18 -8.23
C ALA A 55 -4.19 -0.83 -8.95
N VAL A 56 -4.04 0.28 -8.22
CA VAL A 56 -4.07 1.65 -8.80
C VAL A 56 -2.86 1.89 -9.70
N LEU A 57 -1.66 1.44 -9.32
CA LEU A 57 -0.48 1.52 -10.18
C LEU A 57 -0.67 0.76 -11.50
N GLU A 58 -1.25 -0.44 -11.45
CA GLU A 58 -1.57 -1.23 -12.66
C GLU A 58 -2.65 -0.54 -13.52
N LEU A 59 -3.65 0.10 -12.91
CA LEU A 59 -4.74 0.76 -13.64
C LEU A 59 -4.33 2.07 -14.32
N HIS A 60 -3.46 2.87 -13.69
CA HIS A 60 -2.99 4.15 -14.26
C HIS A 60 -1.85 3.99 -15.27
N ALA A 61 -1.36 2.76 -15.44
CA ALA A 61 -0.17 2.52 -16.21
C ALA A 61 -0.45 2.17 -17.67
N TYR A 62 -1.65 2.29 -18.25
CA TYR A 62 -1.87 2.01 -19.68
C TYR A 62 -2.56 3.17 -20.43
N ILE A 63 -1.96 3.56 -21.56
CA ILE A 63 -2.47 4.58 -22.49
C ILE A 63 -2.56 3.97 -23.90
N ILE A 64 -3.43 4.52 -24.73
CA ILE A 64 -3.51 4.14 -26.15
C ILE A 64 -2.47 4.94 -26.94
N CYS A 65 -1.64 4.26 -27.71
CA CYS A 65 -0.68 4.91 -28.59
C CYS A 65 -1.40 5.61 -29.76
N ASN A 66 -1.16 6.91 -29.95
CA ASN A 66 -1.73 7.67 -31.07
C ASN A 66 -1.19 7.26 -32.45
N THR A 67 -0.08 6.51 -32.50
CA THR A 67 0.55 6.10 -33.76
C THR A 67 0.04 4.74 -34.24
N CYS A 68 -0.07 3.76 -33.34
CA CYS A 68 -0.45 2.39 -33.70
C CYS A 68 -1.79 1.93 -33.11
N GLY A 69 -2.42 2.71 -32.23
CA GLY A 69 -3.71 2.38 -31.61
C GLY A 69 -3.67 1.31 -30.52
N GLU A 70 -2.49 0.78 -30.20
CA GLU A 70 -2.32 -0.30 -29.23
C GLU A 70 -2.19 0.24 -27.80
N SER A 71 -2.61 -0.55 -26.82
CA SER A 71 -2.43 -0.22 -25.41
C SER A 71 -0.96 -0.41 -25.00
N THR A 72 -0.33 0.64 -24.49
CA THR A 72 1.07 0.64 -24.06
C THR A 72 1.19 1.28 -22.68
N PRO A 73 2.17 0.86 -21.88
CA PRO A 73 2.26 1.40 -20.54
C PRO A 73 2.66 2.88 -20.52
N SER A 74 1.97 3.70 -19.72
CA SER A 74 2.16 5.17 -19.62
C SER A 74 3.46 5.58 -18.94
N GLN A 75 4.12 4.64 -18.26
CA GLN A 75 5.44 4.84 -17.64
C GLN A 75 6.59 4.88 -18.66
N GLY A 76 6.35 4.44 -19.90
CA GLY A 76 7.36 4.39 -20.96
C GLY A 76 7.46 5.69 -21.76
N LYS A 77 8.67 6.10 -22.15
CA LYS A 77 8.89 7.19 -23.12
C LYS A 77 8.49 6.82 -24.54
N HIS A 78 8.53 5.54 -24.87
CA HIS A 78 8.20 5.02 -26.19
C HIS A 78 7.16 3.90 -26.11
N CYS A 79 6.33 3.79 -27.13
CA CYS A 79 5.35 2.72 -27.28
C CYS A 79 6.05 1.37 -27.38
N MET A 80 5.60 0.40 -26.58
CA MET A 80 6.19 -0.95 -26.55
C MET A 80 5.93 -1.75 -27.84
N ASN A 81 4.92 -1.37 -28.62
CA ASN A 81 4.53 -2.07 -29.85
C ASN A 81 5.16 -1.45 -31.12
N CYS A 82 5.14 -0.11 -31.24
CA CYS A 82 5.60 0.58 -32.45
C CYS A 82 6.84 1.46 -32.27
N GLY A 83 7.33 1.63 -31.04
CA GLY A 83 8.50 2.46 -30.74
C GLY A 83 8.29 3.96 -30.86
N SER A 84 7.08 4.43 -31.14
CA SER A 84 6.79 5.87 -31.24
C SER A 84 6.93 6.56 -29.88
N ASP A 85 7.38 7.81 -29.88
CA ASP A 85 7.46 8.61 -28.65
C ASP A 85 6.05 8.86 -28.10
N LEU A 86 5.85 8.56 -26.81
CA LEU A 86 4.56 8.70 -26.13
C LEU A 86 4.31 10.13 -25.65
N GLY A 87 5.25 11.06 -25.88
CA GLY A 87 5.20 12.42 -25.38
C GLY A 87 5.44 12.43 -23.87
N SER A 88 6.63 12.81 -23.44
CA SER A 88 6.90 13.06 -22.03
C SER A 88 5.95 14.14 -21.49
N VAL A 89 4.99 13.75 -20.67
CA VAL A 89 4.31 14.66 -19.73
C VAL A 89 5.09 14.71 -18.44
#